data_AF-A0A916HXX0-F1
#
_entry.id   AF-A0A916HXX0-F1
#
_cell.length_a   1.000
_cell.length_b   1.000
_cell.length_c   1.000
_cell.angle_alpha   90.00
_cell.angle_beta   90.00
_cell.angle_gamma   90.00
#
_symmetry.space_group_name_H-M   'P 1'
#
loop_
_entity.id
_entity.type
_entity.pdbx_description
1 polymer ?
#
loop_
_entity_poly.entity_id
_entity_poly.type
_entity_poly.pdbx_seq_one_letter_code
_entity_poly.pdbx_strand_id
1 'polypeptide(L)'
;MAMEQSSGAPLSVSLAIAGSGGAGVMTTGNLLLTAAARAGLYGLFVRTSGPQIRGGEAAALLRVAGTPVQNLGDRFDALIAIDWQNIHRFADEIPLDADSLIIGDLSQGPLPEAFSRTGAKAHDLNLKELAKAIPGAWPNMVALGLCAGMLGLPPEATRSAVETSLKKAGERLAASLAAVDAGYGAAAKLSLSQITAQPSDGNRWLITGNEAAGYGAIRGGVRFVAAYPITPATEVLEWLAPKLPEVGGVLVQAEDELASINMAIGASYGGVPSLTATAGPGLSLMIEALGLSVASETPIVVIDVMRGGPSTGIPAKSEQSDISIAVNGLHGDAPRIVVVPNSVADCLTTTQWAVHLAEKLQSPALVLSDQFFGQSLSVVDRPDDAPYHAERLIAPQGTENYRRYKITESGVSPMAIPGTPGLAYTADGLEHNEKGTPSSQATDHRVQLAKREKKLVQHDYGDHWADLEGEGELAVVTLGSTTGPVREAIARARQDGVMTRLLSVRLLAPVRPEHFARALDGVKRILVVEQNHSRQFYRYLRSEYDFGASLTSFAHPGPLPIRPDEVYRQLIEWSRA
;
A
#
# COMPACT_ATOMS: atom_id res chain seq x y z
N MET A 1 -6.81 43.51 -14.48
CA MET A 1 -7.68 42.83 -15.46
C MET A 1 -8.14 41.54 -14.82
N ALA A 2 -9.44 41.40 -14.61
CA ALA A 2 -10.05 40.24 -13.99
C ALA A 2 -9.75 38.99 -14.83
N MET A 3 -9.11 37.98 -14.22
CA MET A 3 -9.07 36.65 -14.80
C MET A 3 -10.49 36.10 -14.78
N GLU A 4 -11.03 35.83 -15.96
CA GLU A 4 -12.21 35.02 -16.16
C GLU A 4 -12.06 33.71 -15.38
N GLN A 5 -13.11 33.36 -14.64
CA GLN A 5 -13.27 32.04 -14.06
C GLN A 5 -13.26 31.03 -15.21
N SER A 6 -12.16 30.32 -15.41
CA SER A 6 -12.17 29.15 -16.28
C SER A 6 -13.08 28.12 -15.60
N SER A 7 -14.23 27.85 -16.20
CA SER A 7 -15.01 26.64 -15.94
C SER A 7 -14.20 25.44 -16.47
N GLY A 8 -13.07 25.15 -15.82
CA GLY A 8 -12.18 24.06 -16.17
C GLY A 8 -12.87 22.72 -15.92
N ALA A 9 -12.62 21.76 -16.81
CA ALA A 9 -13.00 20.38 -16.58
C ALA A 9 -12.54 19.92 -15.18
N PRO A 10 -13.29 19.04 -14.49
CA PRO A 10 -12.95 18.59 -13.16
C PRO A 10 -11.56 17.92 -13.19
N LEU A 11 -10.74 18.23 -12.19
CA LEU A 11 -9.41 17.62 -12.04
C LEU A 11 -9.50 16.09 -11.82
N SER A 12 -10.61 15.61 -11.26
CA SER A 12 -10.92 14.19 -11.07
C SER A 12 -12.42 13.96 -10.92
N VAL A 13 -12.89 12.75 -11.17
CA VAL A 13 -14.27 12.29 -10.91
C VAL A 13 -14.22 11.03 -10.05
N SER A 14 -15.01 11.01 -8.99
CA SER A 14 -15.12 9.92 -8.02
C SER A 14 -16.45 9.20 -8.17
N LEU A 15 -16.43 7.89 -8.42
CA LEU A 15 -17.64 7.07 -8.55
C LEU A 15 -17.62 5.94 -7.51
N ALA A 16 -18.75 5.73 -6.84
CA ALA A 16 -18.98 4.55 -6.02
C ALA A 16 -19.98 3.63 -6.74
N ILE A 17 -19.66 2.35 -6.84
CA ILE A 17 -20.57 1.32 -7.37
C ILE A 17 -20.85 0.37 -6.21
N ALA A 18 -22.11 0.14 -5.87
CA ALA A 18 -22.48 -0.69 -4.72
C ALA A 18 -23.58 -1.70 -5.07
N GLY A 19 -23.63 -2.78 -4.29
CA GLY A 19 -24.70 -3.78 -4.37
C GLY A 19 -24.39 -5.01 -3.54
N SER A 20 -25.29 -5.99 -3.62
CA SER A 20 -25.12 -7.29 -2.98
C SER A 20 -23.90 -8.06 -3.51
N GLY A 21 -23.33 -8.90 -2.66
CA GLY A 21 -22.19 -9.76 -2.96
C GLY A 21 -22.56 -10.76 -4.06
N GLY A 22 -21.81 -10.74 -5.15
CA GLY A 22 -22.13 -11.49 -6.37
C GLY A 22 -22.86 -10.67 -7.43
N ALA A 23 -23.28 -9.44 -7.15
CA ALA A 23 -23.89 -8.54 -8.14
C ALA A 23 -22.89 -8.01 -9.20
N GLY A 24 -21.62 -8.43 -9.15
CA GLY A 24 -20.60 -8.05 -10.14
C GLY A 24 -19.94 -6.70 -9.92
N VAL A 25 -20.12 -6.07 -8.75
CA VAL A 25 -19.57 -4.75 -8.39
C VAL A 25 -18.04 -4.66 -8.59
N MET A 26 -17.30 -5.64 -8.08
CA MET A 26 -15.83 -5.67 -8.20
C MET A 26 -15.38 -5.82 -9.65
N THR A 27 -16.08 -6.65 -10.44
CA THR A 27 -15.83 -6.80 -11.88
C THR A 27 -16.05 -5.48 -12.61
N THR A 28 -17.13 -4.77 -12.31
CA THR A 28 -17.42 -3.46 -12.89
C THR A 28 -16.34 -2.44 -12.55
N GLY A 29 -15.93 -2.35 -11.27
CA GLY A 29 -14.85 -1.45 -10.85
C GLY A 29 -13.52 -1.74 -11.57
N ASN A 30 -13.10 -3.00 -11.62
CA ASN A 30 -11.86 -3.39 -12.30
C ASN A 30 -11.88 -3.08 -13.81
N LEU A 31 -12.98 -3.41 -14.49
CA LEU A 31 -13.14 -3.12 -15.91
C LEU A 31 -13.21 -1.62 -16.19
N LEU A 32 -13.86 -0.84 -15.32
CA LEU A 32 -13.95 0.61 -15.45
C LEU A 32 -12.57 1.26 -15.32
N LEU A 33 -11.76 0.85 -14.33
CA LEU A 33 -10.39 1.36 -14.18
C LEU A 33 -9.50 0.92 -15.35
N THR A 34 -9.65 -0.32 -15.83
CA THR A 34 -8.94 -0.80 -17.03
C THR A 34 -9.31 0.03 -18.28
N ALA A 35 -10.59 0.39 -18.44
CA ALA A 35 -11.04 1.24 -19.53
C ALA A 35 -10.48 2.66 -19.41
N ALA A 36 -10.46 3.23 -18.20
CA ALA A 36 -9.86 4.54 -17.94
C ALA A 36 -8.35 4.54 -18.29
N ALA A 37 -7.61 3.50 -17.90
CA ALA A 37 -6.20 3.35 -18.24
C ALA A 37 -5.97 3.31 -19.76
N ARG A 38 -6.82 2.59 -20.51
CA ARG A 38 -6.78 2.51 -21.98
C ARG A 38 -7.12 3.84 -22.65
N ALA A 39 -7.96 4.65 -22.00
CA ALA A 39 -8.27 6.02 -22.40
C ALA A 39 -7.18 7.03 -21.98
N GLY A 40 -6.03 6.55 -21.50
CA GLY A 40 -4.91 7.39 -21.07
C GLY A 40 -5.21 8.25 -19.84
N LEU A 41 -6.11 7.80 -18.97
CA LEU A 41 -6.35 8.43 -17.67
C LEU A 41 -5.60 7.70 -16.56
N TYR A 42 -5.43 8.39 -15.44
CA TYR A 42 -5.02 7.80 -14.17
C TYR A 42 -6.25 7.43 -13.36
N GLY A 43 -6.07 6.54 -12.40
CA GLY A 43 -7.15 6.25 -11.47
C GLY A 43 -6.73 5.33 -10.33
N LEU A 44 -7.61 5.27 -9.36
CA LEU A 44 -7.53 4.43 -8.19
C LEU A 44 -8.86 3.71 -8.03
N PHE A 45 -8.82 2.42 -7.74
CA PHE A 45 -9.96 1.60 -7.37
C PHE A 45 -9.68 0.95 -6.02
N VAL A 46 -10.46 1.38 -5.02
CA VAL A 46 -10.49 0.80 -3.68
C VAL A 46 -11.72 -0.09 -3.58
N ARG A 47 -11.52 -1.34 -3.16
CA ARG A 47 -12.62 -2.26 -2.86
C ARG A 47 -12.97 -2.21 -1.39
N THR A 48 -14.25 -2.39 -1.11
CA THR A 48 -14.75 -2.58 0.24
C THR A 48 -15.84 -3.63 0.23
N SER A 49 -15.86 -4.48 1.25
CA SER A 49 -16.83 -5.55 1.41
C SER A 49 -17.20 -5.70 2.87
N GLY A 50 -18.41 -6.18 3.12
CA GLY A 50 -18.81 -6.65 4.45
C GLY A 50 -17.93 -7.82 4.92
N PRO A 51 -18.02 -8.19 6.21
CA PRO A 51 -17.22 -9.27 6.78
C PRO A 51 -17.61 -10.67 6.27
N GLN A 52 -18.73 -10.80 5.54
CA GLN A 52 -19.22 -12.08 5.03
C GLN A 52 -18.67 -12.40 3.62
N ILE A 53 -18.20 -13.64 3.43
CA ILE A 53 -17.70 -14.13 2.13
C ILE A 53 -18.83 -14.29 1.09
N ARG A 54 -20.05 -14.66 1.51
CA ARG A 54 -21.22 -14.81 0.63
C ARG A 54 -22.41 -14.04 1.18
N GLY A 55 -23.14 -13.37 0.29
CA GLY A 55 -24.39 -12.67 0.62
C GLY A 55 -24.22 -11.35 1.40
N GLY A 56 -22.98 -10.91 1.66
CA GLY A 56 -22.69 -9.58 2.20
C GLY A 56 -22.74 -8.50 1.12
N GLU A 57 -22.57 -7.26 1.49
CA GLU A 57 -22.47 -6.08 0.63
C GLU A 57 -21.06 -5.89 0.06
N ALA A 58 -20.97 -5.29 -1.14
CA ALA A 58 -19.71 -4.92 -1.77
C ALA A 58 -19.83 -3.54 -2.41
N ALA A 59 -18.76 -2.73 -2.31
CA ALA A 59 -18.65 -1.49 -3.07
C ALA A 59 -17.27 -1.34 -3.72
N ALA A 60 -17.30 -0.81 -4.94
CA ALA A 60 -16.13 -0.40 -5.68
C ALA A 60 -16.06 1.13 -5.69
N LEU A 61 -15.01 1.67 -5.08
CA LEU A 61 -14.78 3.10 -4.89
C LEU A 61 -13.69 3.53 -5.85
N LEU A 62 -14.04 4.34 -6.84
CA LEU A 62 -13.12 4.77 -7.89
C LEU A 62 -12.91 6.27 -7.84
N ARG A 63 -11.69 6.69 -8.14
CA ARG A 63 -11.35 8.05 -8.53
C ARG A 63 -10.55 8.01 -9.82
N VAL A 64 -10.99 8.73 -10.84
CA VAL A 64 -10.34 8.82 -12.15
C VAL A 64 -9.91 10.27 -12.37
N ALA A 65 -8.77 10.50 -13.02
CA ALA A 65 -8.22 11.83 -13.25
C ALA A 65 -7.33 11.89 -14.50
N GLY A 66 -7.14 13.10 -15.02
CA GLY A 66 -6.17 13.37 -16.09
C GLY A 66 -4.71 13.43 -15.61
N THR A 67 -4.48 13.41 -14.29
CA THR A 67 -3.17 13.44 -13.64
C THR A 67 -3.08 12.32 -12.60
N PRO A 68 -1.88 11.90 -12.16
CA PRO A 68 -1.72 10.86 -11.16
C PRO A 68 -2.58 11.11 -9.90
N VAL A 69 -3.23 10.05 -9.40
CA VAL A 69 -4.05 10.06 -8.18
C VAL A 69 -3.66 8.89 -7.28
N GLN A 70 -3.47 9.16 -5.99
CA GLN A 70 -2.97 8.18 -5.02
C GLN A 70 -3.93 7.94 -3.84
N ASN A 71 -5.09 8.59 -3.86
CA ASN A 71 -6.07 8.58 -2.78
C ASN A 71 -7.49 8.80 -3.32
N LEU A 72 -8.49 8.40 -2.53
CA LEU A 72 -9.88 8.75 -2.78
C LEU A 72 -10.10 10.27 -2.60
N GLY A 73 -11.14 10.79 -3.26
CA GLY A 73 -11.56 12.17 -3.09
C GLY A 73 -12.34 12.39 -1.79
N ASP A 74 -12.63 13.65 -1.45
CA ASP A 74 -13.34 13.98 -0.21
C ASP A 74 -14.80 13.51 -0.22
N ARG A 75 -15.38 13.37 -1.42
CA ARG A 75 -16.72 12.85 -1.69
C ARG A 75 -16.77 12.06 -3.00
N PHE A 76 -17.89 11.39 -3.23
CA PHE A 76 -18.20 10.78 -4.53
C PHE A 76 -19.17 11.65 -5.33
N ASP A 77 -18.88 11.82 -6.62
CA ASP A 77 -19.74 12.57 -7.55
C ASP A 77 -20.98 11.75 -7.92
N ALA A 78 -20.88 10.42 -7.94
CA ALA A 78 -22.05 9.56 -8.03
C ALA A 78 -21.92 8.23 -7.29
N LEU A 79 -23.05 7.75 -6.78
CA LEU A 79 -23.28 6.39 -6.30
C LEU A 79 -24.18 5.63 -7.28
N ILE A 80 -23.66 4.56 -7.87
CA ILE A 80 -24.38 3.65 -8.77
C ILE A 80 -24.72 2.38 -7.97
N ALA A 81 -25.99 2.24 -7.58
CA ALA A 81 -26.49 1.07 -6.89
C ALA A 81 -27.05 0.05 -7.89
N ILE A 82 -26.38 -1.10 -8.03
CA ILE A 82 -26.91 -2.24 -8.80
C ILE A 82 -28.17 -2.80 -8.09
N ASP A 83 -28.14 -2.78 -6.76
CA ASP A 83 -29.27 -2.96 -5.86
C ASP A 83 -29.02 -2.20 -4.55
N TRP A 84 -30.07 -2.06 -3.73
CA TRP A 84 -30.00 -1.32 -2.46
C TRP A 84 -29.65 -2.19 -1.25
N GLN A 85 -29.36 -3.48 -1.44
CA GLN A 85 -29.27 -4.41 -0.31
C GLN A 85 -28.03 -4.11 0.53
N ASN A 86 -28.26 -3.72 1.79
CA ASN A 86 -27.24 -3.44 2.80
C ASN A 86 -26.20 -2.36 2.44
N ILE A 87 -26.40 -1.59 1.35
CA ILE A 87 -25.43 -0.59 0.91
C ILE A 87 -25.20 0.55 1.93
N HIS A 88 -26.16 0.78 2.83
CA HIS A 88 -26.06 1.78 3.91
C HIS A 88 -24.91 1.49 4.88
N ARG A 89 -24.40 0.26 4.91
CA ARG A 89 -23.23 -0.11 5.72
C ARG A 89 -21.93 0.55 5.24
N PHE A 90 -21.91 1.03 3.99
CA PHE A 90 -20.80 1.79 3.42
C PHE A 90 -21.02 3.30 3.47
N ALA A 91 -22.04 3.81 4.18
CA ALA A 91 -22.36 5.24 4.19
C ALA A 91 -21.16 6.11 4.61
N ASP A 92 -20.39 5.67 5.62
CA ASP A 92 -19.21 6.38 6.09
C ASP A 92 -18.05 6.34 5.07
N GLU A 93 -18.02 5.33 4.22
CA GLU A 93 -17.00 5.18 3.17
C GLU A 93 -17.37 5.92 1.89
N ILE A 94 -18.66 6.14 1.65
CA ILE A 94 -19.24 6.80 0.47
C ILE A 94 -19.91 8.13 0.89
N PRO A 95 -19.14 9.15 1.28
CA PRO A 95 -19.73 10.45 1.52
C PRO A 95 -20.21 11.06 0.20
N LEU A 96 -21.43 11.57 0.27
CA LEU A 96 -22.14 12.27 -0.79
C LEU A 96 -22.63 13.61 -0.23
N ASP A 97 -22.91 14.56 -1.12
CA ASP A 97 -23.53 15.85 -0.78
C ASP A 97 -24.60 16.24 -1.81
N ALA A 98 -25.07 17.49 -1.75
CA ALA A 98 -26.11 18.00 -2.65
C ALA A 98 -25.68 18.09 -4.13
N ASP A 99 -24.38 18.02 -4.41
CA ASP A 99 -23.84 18.00 -5.76
C ASP A 99 -23.63 16.57 -6.30
N SER A 100 -23.72 15.55 -5.43
CA SER A 100 -23.66 14.15 -5.81
C SER A 100 -24.95 13.65 -6.47
N LEU A 101 -24.80 12.63 -7.33
CA LEU A 101 -25.92 11.85 -7.87
C LEU A 101 -26.02 10.47 -7.22
N ILE A 102 -27.26 9.99 -7.06
CA ILE A 102 -27.52 8.60 -6.70
C ILE A 102 -28.33 7.96 -7.82
N ILE A 103 -27.85 6.86 -8.38
CA ILE A 103 -28.48 6.17 -9.50
C ILE A 103 -28.79 4.74 -9.07
N GLY A 104 -30.05 4.33 -9.20
CA GLY A 104 -30.47 2.97 -8.95
C GLY A 104 -31.96 2.79 -9.14
N ASP A 105 -32.46 1.57 -8.88
CA ASP A 105 -33.85 1.20 -9.11
C ASP A 105 -34.74 1.59 -7.92
N LEU A 106 -35.40 2.75 -7.97
CA LEU A 106 -36.25 3.24 -6.88
C LEU A 106 -37.50 2.38 -6.67
N SER A 107 -37.84 1.49 -7.61
CA SER A 107 -38.94 0.53 -7.44
C SER A 107 -38.61 -0.61 -6.46
N GLN A 108 -37.33 -0.85 -6.15
CA GLN A 108 -36.89 -1.87 -5.18
C GLN A 108 -37.09 -1.46 -3.71
N GLY A 109 -37.50 -0.23 -3.45
CA GLY A 109 -37.73 0.31 -2.12
C GLY A 109 -37.20 1.73 -1.96
N PRO A 110 -37.47 2.38 -0.81
CA PRO A 110 -36.96 3.71 -0.55
C PRO A 110 -35.43 3.71 -0.49
N LEU A 111 -34.83 4.82 -0.94
CA LEU A 111 -33.41 5.06 -0.78
C LEU A 111 -33.03 4.93 0.71
N PRO A 112 -31.92 4.25 1.06
CA PRO A 112 -31.50 4.14 2.45
C PRO A 112 -31.29 5.52 3.08
N GLU A 113 -31.76 5.67 4.33
CA GLU A 113 -31.78 6.94 5.03
C GLU A 113 -30.41 7.63 5.13
N ALA A 114 -29.35 6.83 5.27
CA ALA A 114 -27.97 7.31 5.32
C ALA A 114 -27.58 8.12 4.06
N PHE A 115 -28.12 7.75 2.89
CA PHE A 115 -27.86 8.45 1.63
C PHE A 115 -28.89 9.53 1.34
N SER A 116 -30.17 9.34 1.70
CA SER A 116 -31.21 10.35 1.43
C SER A 116 -31.01 11.66 2.19
N ARG A 117 -30.42 11.60 3.39
CA ARG A 117 -30.11 12.78 4.21
C ARG A 117 -28.95 13.64 3.70
N THR A 118 -28.17 13.14 2.73
CA THR A 118 -27.02 13.87 2.15
C THR A 118 -27.42 15.03 1.24
N GLY A 119 -28.67 15.05 0.77
CA GLY A 119 -29.16 16.00 -0.24
C GLY A 119 -28.83 15.60 -1.68
N ALA A 120 -28.14 14.47 -1.89
CA ALA A 120 -27.79 13.98 -3.22
C ALA A 120 -29.02 13.73 -4.10
N LYS A 121 -28.86 13.98 -5.40
CA LYS A 121 -29.95 13.92 -6.38
C LYS A 121 -30.19 12.47 -6.83
N ALA A 122 -31.27 11.86 -6.35
CA ALA A 122 -31.67 10.52 -6.77
C ALA A 122 -32.22 10.52 -8.21
N HIS A 123 -31.75 9.58 -9.03
CA HIS A 123 -32.20 9.31 -10.38
C HIS A 123 -32.64 7.84 -10.48
N ASP A 124 -33.89 7.64 -10.87
CA ASP A 124 -34.45 6.31 -11.06
C ASP A 124 -33.94 5.69 -12.37
N LEU A 125 -33.23 4.57 -12.25
CA LEU A 125 -32.73 3.81 -13.39
C LEU A 125 -32.71 2.32 -13.06
N ASN A 126 -33.60 1.56 -13.71
CA ASN A 126 -33.69 0.13 -13.52
C ASN A 126 -32.63 -0.63 -14.36
N LEU A 127 -31.44 -0.79 -13.79
CA LEU A 127 -30.34 -1.53 -14.43
C LEU A 127 -30.70 -3.01 -14.73
N LYS A 128 -31.58 -3.61 -13.91
CA LYS A 128 -32.03 -5.00 -14.11
C LYS A 128 -32.98 -5.11 -15.30
N GLU A 129 -33.86 -4.15 -15.51
CA GLU A 129 -34.75 -4.10 -16.66
C GLU A 129 -33.97 -3.91 -17.97
N LEU A 130 -33.01 -2.97 -17.98
CA LEU A 130 -32.12 -2.77 -19.13
C LEU A 130 -31.36 -4.04 -19.49
N ALA A 131 -30.84 -4.76 -18.48
CA ALA A 131 -30.16 -6.04 -18.72
C ALA A 131 -31.14 -7.13 -19.20
N LYS A 132 -32.36 -7.23 -18.66
CA LYS A 132 -33.35 -8.23 -19.09
C LYS A 132 -33.77 -8.09 -20.55
N ALA A 133 -33.72 -6.87 -21.10
CA ALA A 133 -34.00 -6.63 -22.52
C ALA A 133 -32.94 -7.24 -23.47
N ILE A 134 -31.79 -7.66 -22.93
CA ILE A 134 -30.67 -8.22 -23.70
C ILE A 134 -30.43 -9.66 -23.23
N PRO A 135 -30.75 -10.68 -24.06
CA PRO A 135 -30.55 -12.08 -23.69
C PRO A 135 -29.11 -12.38 -23.25
N GLY A 136 -28.96 -12.89 -22.03
CA GLY A 136 -27.66 -13.27 -21.46
C GLY A 136 -26.86 -12.13 -20.82
N ALA A 137 -27.37 -10.89 -20.82
CA ALA A 137 -26.75 -9.75 -20.16
C ALA A 137 -26.93 -9.77 -18.64
N TRP A 138 -26.03 -9.10 -17.94
CA TRP A 138 -26.05 -8.92 -16.50
C TRP A 138 -26.06 -7.43 -16.14
N PRO A 139 -26.75 -7.02 -15.05
CA PRO A 139 -26.88 -5.60 -14.68
C PRO A 139 -25.55 -4.88 -14.46
N ASN A 140 -24.52 -5.60 -14.03
CA ASN A 140 -23.19 -5.04 -13.79
C ASN A 140 -22.49 -4.54 -15.07
N MET A 141 -22.80 -5.13 -16.24
CA MET A 141 -22.28 -4.67 -17.53
C MET A 141 -23.02 -3.42 -18.02
N VAL A 142 -24.31 -3.29 -17.71
CA VAL A 142 -25.04 -2.04 -17.90
C VAL A 142 -24.46 -0.94 -17.01
N ALA A 143 -24.21 -1.26 -15.73
CA ALA A 143 -23.54 -0.35 -14.80
C ALA A 143 -22.15 0.07 -15.28
N LEU A 144 -21.38 -0.84 -15.89
CA LEU A 144 -20.08 -0.53 -16.49
C LEU A 144 -20.20 0.52 -17.59
N GLY A 145 -21.09 0.31 -18.56
CA GLY A 145 -21.32 1.26 -19.65
C GLY A 145 -21.85 2.60 -19.16
N LEU A 146 -22.74 2.58 -18.16
CA LEU A 146 -23.25 3.77 -17.50
C LEU A 146 -22.13 4.60 -16.88
N CYS A 147 -21.30 3.98 -16.04
CA CYS A 147 -20.18 4.67 -15.40
C CYS A 147 -19.16 5.19 -16.42
N ALA A 148 -18.84 4.39 -17.44
CA ALA A 148 -17.89 4.78 -18.48
C ALA A 148 -18.40 5.97 -19.31
N GLY A 149 -19.68 5.97 -19.69
CA GLY A 149 -20.32 7.10 -20.37
C GLY A 149 -20.38 8.36 -19.49
N MET A 150 -20.67 8.20 -18.20
CA MET A 150 -20.67 9.31 -17.23
C MET A 150 -19.28 9.94 -17.06
N LEU A 151 -18.21 9.14 -17.12
CA LEU A 151 -16.83 9.64 -17.10
C LEU A 151 -16.38 10.28 -18.43
N GLY A 152 -17.14 10.07 -19.52
CA GLY A 152 -16.74 10.48 -20.87
C GLY A 152 -15.68 9.59 -21.51
N LEU A 153 -15.58 8.32 -21.09
CA LEU A 153 -14.63 7.37 -21.70
C LEU A 153 -15.06 7.02 -23.14
N PRO A 154 -14.11 6.84 -24.08
CA PRO A 154 -14.42 6.31 -25.40
C PRO A 154 -15.00 4.89 -25.30
N PRO A 155 -16.12 4.57 -25.99
CA PRO A 155 -16.72 3.23 -25.98
C PRO A 155 -15.74 2.10 -26.29
N GLU A 156 -14.82 2.34 -27.21
CA GLU A 156 -13.78 1.42 -27.67
C GLU A 156 -12.84 1.00 -26.54
N ALA A 157 -12.50 1.93 -25.63
CA ALA A 157 -11.66 1.63 -24.47
C ALA A 157 -12.37 0.65 -23.52
N THR A 158 -13.67 0.87 -23.28
CA THR A 158 -14.51 -0.02 -22.44
C THR A 158 -14.73 -1.38 -23.10
N ARG A 159 -15.10 -1.40 -24.39
CA ARG A 159 -15.28 -2.64 -25.17
C ARG A 159 -14.03 -3.50 -25.14
N SER A 160 -12.88 -2.88 -25.40
CA SER A 160 -11.60 -3.57 -25.40
C SER A 160 -11.29 -4.18 -24.02
N ALA A 161 -11.59 -3.46 -22.92
CA ALA A 161 -11.40 -3.96 -21.55
C ALA A 161 -12.25 -5.21 -21.29
N VAL A 162 -13.54 -5.18 -21.68
CA VAL A 162 -14.47 -6.31 -21.57
C VAL A 162 -14.01 -7.49 -22.41
N GLU A 163 -13.63 -7.26 -23.67
CA GLU A 163 -13.11 -8.29 -24.57
C GLU A 163 -11.89 -8.98 -23.98
N THR A 164 -10.98 -8.22 -23.35
CA THR A 164 -9.77 -8.77 -22.74
C THR A 164 -10.09 -9.64 -21.53
N SER A 165 -11.02 -9.19 -20.69
CA SER A 165 -11.42 -9.93 -19.48
C SER A 165 -12.27 -11.17 -19.80
N LEU A 166 -13.03 -11.15 -20.90
CA LEU A 166 -13.98 -12.19 -21.28
C LEU A 166 -13.55 -12.96 -22.55
N LYS A 167 -12.25 -12.96 -22.91
CA LYS A 167 -11.73 -13.61 -24.14
C LYS A 167 -12.22 -15.06 -24.34
N LYS A 168 -12.48 -15.78 -23.25
CA LYS A 168 -12.91 -17.20 -23.27
C LYS A 168 -14.42 -17.41 -23.09
N ALA A 169 -15.22 -16.34 -23.10
CA ALA A 169 -16.63 -16.39 -22.69
C ALA A 169 -17.63 -16.64 -23.84
N GLY A 170 -17.19 -16.71 -25.09
CA GLY A 170 -18.04 -17.04 -26.25
C GLY A 170 -19.21 -16.06 -26.41
N GLU A 171 -20.43 -16.59 -26.54
CA GLU A 171 -21.67 -15.80 -26.69
C GLU A 171 -21.93 -14.79 -25.56
N ARG A 172 -21.40 -15.04 -24.35
CA ARG A 172 -21.52 -14.11 -23.21
C ARG A 172 -20.81 -12.78 -23.47
N LEU A 173 -19.79 -12.76 -24.34
CA LEU A 173 -19.10 -11.53 -24.70
C LEU A 173 -20.03 -10.58 -25.47
N ALA A 174 -20.76 -11.08 -26.48
CA ALA A 174 -21.66 -10.27 -27.28
C ALA A 174 -22.78 -9.65 -26.42
N ALA A 175 -23.39 -10.44 -25.52
CA ALA A 175 -24.40 -9.95 -24.58
C ALA A 175 -23.83 -8.91 -23.60
N SER A 176 -22.59 -9.09 -23.12
CA SER A 176 -21.92 -8.13 -22.23
C SER A 176 -21.62 -6.80 -22.94
N LEU A 177 -21.16 -6.84 -24.20
CA LEU A 177 -20.91 -5.64 -25.00
C LEU A 177 -22.21 -4.87 -25.29
N ALA A 178 -23.30 -5.58 -25.65
CA ALA A 178 -24.60 -4.95 -25.84
C ALA A 178 -25.13 -4.31 -24.54
N ALA A 179 -24.90 -4.94 -23.39
CA ALA A 179 -25.25 -4.36 -22.09
C ALA A 179 -24.45 -3.09 -21.78
N VAL A 180 -23.16 -3.07 -22.12
CA VAL A 180 -22.31 -1.87 -22.03
C VAL A 180 -22.88 -0.75 -22.91
N ASP A 181 -23.27 -1.04 -24.15
CA ASP A 181 -23.87 -0.05 -25.06
C ASP A 181 -25.16 0.54 -24.50
N ALA A 182 -26.02 -0.29 -23.91
CA ALA A 182 -27.23 0.17 -23.23
C ALA A 182 -26.91 1.09 -22.05
N GLY A 183 -25.84 0.79 -21.29
CA GLY A 183 -25.31 1.64 -20.23
C GLY A 183 -24.85 3.01 -20.74
N TYR A 184 -24.09 3.06 -21.84
CA TYR A 184 -23.68 4.31 -22.49
C TYR A 184 -24.90 5.14 -22.93
N GLY A 185 -25.91 4.49 -23.51
CA GLY A 185 -27.16 5.16 -23.90
C GLY A 185 -27.92 5.76 -22.72
N ALA A 186 -27.90 5.11 -21.55
CA ALA A 186 -28.48 5.64 -20.33
C ALA A 186 -27.68 6.81 -19.74
N ALA A 187 -26.34 6.77 -19.83
CA ALA A 187 -25.45 7.82 -19.34
C ALA A 187 -25.69 9.18 -20.03
N ALA A 188 -26.07 9.18 -21.32
CA ALA A 188 -26.32 10.41 -22.08
C ALA A 188 -27.42 11.32 -21.50
N LYS A 189 -28.28 10.78 -20.62
CA LYS A 189 -29.35 11.52 -19.94
C LYS A 189 -28.93 12.07 -18.59
N LEU A 190 -27.72 11.77 -18.15
CA LEU A 190 -27.18 12.16 -16.85
C LEU A 190 -26.06 13.18 -17.08
N SER A 191 -26.05 14.24 -16.28
CA SER A 191 -25.03 15.27 -16.35
C SER A 191 -24.05 15.11 -15.20
N LEU A 192 -22.85 14.62 -15.51
CA LEU A 192 -21.67 14.75 -14.67
C LEU A 192 -20.59 15.49 -15.45
N SER A 193 -19.73 16.17 -14.71
CA SER A 193 -18.52 16.75 -15.28
C SER A 193 -17.61 15.63 -15.80
N GLN A 194 -17.26 15.67 -17.08
CA GLN A 194 -16.47 14.62 -17.74
C GLN A 194 -14.97 14.91 -17.65
N ILE A 195 -14.16 13.84 -17.73
CA ILE A 195 -12.70 13.95 -17.81
C ILE A 195 -12.29 13.78 -19.26
N THR A 196 -11.44 14.66 -19.75
CA THR A 196 -10.90 14.54 -21.11
C THR A 196 -9.89 13.41 -21.15
N ALA A 197 -10.20 12.36 -21.93
CA ALA A 197 -9.27 11.29 -22.26
C ALA A 197 -7.98 11.86 -22.89
N GLN A 198 -6.85 11.25 -22.57
CA GLN A 198 -5.55 11.66 -23.10
C GLN A 198 -4.95 10.53 -23.93
N PRO A 199 -4.14 10.80 -24.96
CA PRO A 199 -3.38 9.74 -25.62
C PRO A 199 -2.51 9.00 -24.60
N SER A 200 -2.66 7.68 -24.52
CA SER A 200 -1.76 6.83 -23.73
C SER A 200 -0.49 6.57 -24.54
N ASP A 201 0.67 6.76 -23.92
CA ASP A 201 1.97 6.34 -24.47
C ASP A 201 2.21 4.83 -24.31
N GLY A 202 1.28 4.11 -23.67
CA GLY A 202 1.36 2.67 -23.42
C GLY A 202 2.29 2.27 -22.28
N ASN A 203 2.83 3.22 -21.50
CA ASN A 203 3.84 2.97 -20.47
C ASN A 203 3.27 2.94 -19.03
N ARG A 204 1.95 2.81 -18.88
CA ARG A 204 1.29 2.74 -17.57
C ARG A 204 0.97 1.30 -17.17
N TRP A 205 1.08 1.04 -15.88
CA TRP A 205 0.74 -0.23 -15.26
C TRP A 205 -0.57 -0.12 -14.50
N LEU A 206 -1.28 -1.26 -14.44
CA LEU A 206 -2.42 -1.46 -13.57
C LEU A 206 -2.01 -2.50 -12.53
N ILE A 207 -1.79 -2.08 -11.30
CA ILE A 207 -1.16 -2.90 -10.26
C ILE A 207 -1.70 -2.55 -8.87
N THR A 208 -1.76 -3.53 -7.97
CA THR A 208 -2.00 -3.29 -6.54
C THR A 208 -0.70 -3.15 -5.75
N GLY A 209 -0.75 -2.62 -4.53
CA GLY A 209 0.44 -2.55 -3.67
C GLY A 209 0.98 -3.94 -3.30
N ASN A 210 0.11 -4.94 -3.13
CA ASN A 210 0.53 -6.31 -2.85
C ASN A 210 1.27 -6.94 -4.04
N GLU A 211 0.75 -6.76 -5.25
CA GLU A 211 1.40 -7.23 -6.48
C GLU A 211 2.72 -6.49 -6.72
N ALA A 212 2.74 -5.18 -6.50
CA ALA A 212 3.94 -4.35 -6.60
C ALA A 212 5.02 -4.82 -5.61
N ALA A 213 4.67 -5.08 -4.35
CA ALA A 213 5.60 -5.60 -3.34
C ALA A 213 6.12 -6.99 -3.71
N GLY A 214 5.25 -7.91 -4.15
CA GLY A 214 5.66 -9.22 -4.67
C GLY A 214 6.63 -9.09 -5.85
N TYR A 215 6.37 -8.16 -6.78
CA TYR A 215 7.27 -7.94 -7.90
C TYR A 215 8.61 -7.34 -7.47
N GLY A 216 8.58 -6.38 -6.54
CA GLY A 216 9.77 -5.82 -5.91
C GLY A 216 10.64 -6.88 -5.24
N ALA A 217 10.02 -7.85 -4.54
CA ALA A 217 10.72 -8.99 -3.95
C ALA A 217 11.44 -9.84 -5.00
N ILE A 218 10.77 -10.20 -6.10
CA ILE A 218 11.37 -10.96 -7.21
C ILE A 218 12.56 -10.20 -7.81
N ARG A 219 12.37 -8.90 -8.10
CA ARG A 219 13.42 -8.02 -8.64
C ARG A 219 14.60 -7.87 -7.68
N GLY A 220 14.32 -7.84 -6.38
CA GLY A 220 15.34 -7.79 -5.32
C GLY A 220 16.15 -9.07 -5.21
N GLY A 221 15.68 -10.18 -5.78
CA GLY A 221 16.41 -11.45 -5.80
C GLY A 221 15.81 -12.55 -4.92
N VAL A 222 14.61 -12.35 -4.35
CA VAL A 222 13.93 -13.38 -3.57
C VAL A 222 13.69 -14.63 -4.42
N ARG A 223 14.04 -15.80 -3.88
CA ARG A 223 13.78 -17.11 -4.51
C ARG A 223 13.13 -18.12 -3.55
N PHE A 224 12.90 -17.76 -2.31
CA PHE A 224 12.15 -18.59 -1.38
C PHE A 224 11.13 -17.76 -0.61
N VAL A 225 9.88 -18.21 -0.60
CA VAL A 225 8.81 -17.58 0.18
C VAL A 225 8.13 -18.64 1.02
N ALA A 226 7.99 -18.40 2.31
CA ALA A 226 7.17 -19.23 3.19
C ALA A 226 6.21 -18.34 3.95
N ALA A 227 4.91 -18.62 3.90
CA ALA A 227 3.90 -17.76 4.51
C ALA A 227 2.60 -18.50 4.84
N TYR A 228 1.86 -17.94 5.80
CA TYR A 228 0.51 -18.37 6.16
C TYR A 228 -0.52 -17.36 5.60
N PRO A 229 -1.62 -17.80 4.96
CA PRO A 229 -2.60 -16.89 4.41
C PRO A 229 -3.29 -16.05 5.50
N ILE A 230 -3.14 -14.73 5.41
CA ILE A 230 -3.80 -13.76 6.28
C ILE A 230 -4.20 -12.51 5.48
N THR A 231 -5.46 -12.08 5.59
CA THR A 231 -5.91 -10.82 4.95
C THR A 231 -5.21 -9.62 5.58
N PRO A 232 -4.76 -8.61 4.83
CA PRO A 232 -4.79 -8.47 3.37
C PRO A 232 -3.53 -9.01 2.64
N ALA A 233 -2.56 -9.60 3.36
CA ALA A 233 -1.28 -10.04 2.80
C ALA A 233 -1.36 -11.28 1.89
N THR A 234 -2.42 -12.09 1.97
CA THR A 234 -2.58 -13.31 1.14
C THR A 234 -2.38 -13.04 -0.35
N GLU A 235 -2.78 -11.87 -0.85
CA GLU A 235 -2.69 -11.56 -2.29
C GLU A 235 -1.25 -11.36 -2.77
N VAL A 236 -0.32 -11.03 -1.87
CA VAL A 236 1.13 -11.08 -2.17
C VAL A 236 1.51 -12.53 -2.56
N LEU A 237 0.99 -13.51 -1.83
CA LEU A 237 1.24 -14.93 -2.06
C LEU A 237 0.53 -15.43 -3.32
N GLU A 238 -0.73 -15.03 -3.54
CA GLU A 238 -1.48 -15.41 -4.74
C GLU A 238 -0.80 -14.92 -6.01
N TRP A 239 -0.23 -13.70 -5.98
CA TRP A 239 0.53 -13.17 -7.11
C TRP A 239 1.90 -13.85 -7.26
N LEU A 240 2.61 -14.12 -6.16
CA LEU A 240 3.92 -14.79 -6.19
C LEU A 240 3.85 -16.27 -6.55
N ALA A 241 2.80 -16.99 -6.19
CA ALA A 241 2.68 -18.43 -6.39
C ALA A 241 2.93 -18.89 -7.84
N PRO A 242 2.35 -18.27 -8.88
CA PRO A 242 2.70 -18.58 -10.27
C PRO A 242 3.99 -17.92 -10.76
N LYS A 243 4.42 -16.80 -10.16
CA LYS A 243 5.54 -15.97 -10.66
C LYS A 243 6.91 -16.38 -10.14
N LEU A 244 6.98 -16.83 -8.91
CA LEU A 244 8.23 -17.24 -8.29
C LEU A 244 8.87 -18.45 -8.98
N PRO A 245 8.12 -19.50 -9.41
CA PRO A 245 8.67 -20.60 -10.20
C PRO A 245 9.24 -20.17 -11.56
N GLU A 246 8.65 -19.14 -12.20
CA GLU A 246 9.15 -18.61 -13.49
C GLU A 246 10.59 -18.07 -13.38
N VAL A 247 11.02 -17.67 -12.17
CA VAL A 247 12.38 -17.19 -11.88
C VAL A 247 13.23 -18.19 -11.08
N GLY A 248 12.79 -19.45 -10.98
CA GLY A 248 13.50 -20.53 -10.30
C GLY A 248 13.37 -20.53 -8.78
N GLY A 249 12.38 -19.83 -8.23
CA GLY A 249 12.08 -19.83 -6.80
C GLY A 249 10.91 -20.73 -6.42
N VAL A 250 10.66 -20.84 -5.11
CA VAL A 250 9.62 -21.71 -4.53
C VAL A 250 8.83 -20.95 -3.47
N LEU A 251 7.50 -21.12 -3.49
CA LEU A 251 6.60 -20.66 -2.44
C LEU A 251 6.06 -21.86 -1.67
N VAL A 252 6.12 -21.80 -0.34
CA VAL A 252 5.54 -22.78 0.58
C VAL A 252 4.45 -22.11 1.40
N GLN A 253 3.24 -22.66 1.35
CA GLN A 253 2.20 -22.31 2.31
C GLN A 253 2.46 -23.11 3.59
N ALA A 254 2.87 -22.43 4.66
CA ALA A 254 3.12 -23.08 5.94
C ALA A 254 1.84 -23.28 6.75
N GLU A 255 1.95 -23.99 7.86
CA GLU A 255 0.86 -24.28 8.80
C GLU A 255 0.46 -23.09 9.68
N ASP A 256 1.41 -22.18 9.97
CA ASP A 256 1.22 -20.94 10.72
C ASP A 256 2.36 -19.94 10.43
N GLU A 257 2.29 -18.75 11.05
CA GLU A 257 3.31 -17.71 10.92
C GLU A 257 4.66 -18.07 11.58
N LEU A 258 4.67 -18.94 12.60
CA LEU A 258 5.91 -19.39 13.26
C LEU A 258 6.71 -20.30 12.33
N ALA A 259 6.05 -21.25 11.67
CA ALA A 259 6.65 -22.12 10.67
C ALA A 259 7.11 -21.31 9.46
N SER A 260 6.28 -20.35 9.00
CA SER A 260 6.59 -19.47 7.87
C SER A 260 7.91 -18.72 8.04
N ILE A 261 8.08 -17.99 9.15
CA ILE A 261 9.27 -17.18 9.39
C ILE A 261 10.52 -18.06 9.58
N ASN A 262 10.39 -19.19 10.29
CA ASN A 262 11.51 -20.09 10.53
C ASN A 262 11.96 -20.82 9.26
N MET A 263 11.04 -21.21 8.37
CA MET A 263 11.38 -21.74 7.05
C MET A 263 12.13 -20.70 6.21
N ALA A 264 11.67 -19.44 6.21
CA ALA A 264 12.31 -18.36 5.48
C ALA A 264 13.71 -18.04 6.03
N ILE A 265 13.91 -18.01 7.35
CA ILE A 265 15.23 -17.87 7.98
C ILE A 265 16.15 -19.03 7.58
N GLY A 266 15.64 -20.26 7.59
CA GLY A 266 16.38 -21.45 7.15
C GLY A 266 16.83 -21.37 5.69
N ALA A 267 15.96 -20.92 4.78
CA ALA A 267 16.32 -20.70 3.38
C ALA A 267 17.41 -19.63 3.21
N SER A 268 17.31 -18.54 3.98
CA SER A 268 18.34 -17.50 3.99
C SER A 268 19.66 -17.99 4.54
N TYR A 269 19.68 -18.74 5.64
CA TYR A 269 20.89 -19.41 6.12
C TYR A 269 21.52 -20.30 5.03
N GLY A 270 20.69 -20.97 4.23
CA GLY A 270 21.09 -21.76 3.04
C GLY A 270 21.63 -20.95 1.85
N GLY A 271 21.66 -19.61 1.91
CA GLY A 271 22.20 -18.77 0.84
C GLY A 271 21.15 -18.12 -0.06
N VAL A 272 19.86 -18.31 0.21
CA VAL A 272 18.78 -17.89 -0.69
C VAL A 272 18.05 -16.67 -0.10
N PRO A 273 18.02 -15.51 -0.77
CA PRO A 273 17.20 -14.39 -0.33
C PRO A 273 15.74 -14.82 -0.20
N SER A 274 15.19 -14.63 0.99
CA SER A 274 13.90 -15.17 1.38
C SER A 274 12.98 -14.11 1.96
N LEU A 275 11.67 -14.41 1.92
CA LEU A 275 10.63 -13.50 2.35
C LEU A 275 9.46 -14.24 3.00
N THR A 276 8.77 -13.56 3.90
CA THR A 276 7.40 -13.90 4.31
C THR A 276 6.51 -12.66 4.22
N ALA A 277 5.20 -12.86 4.13
CA ALA A 277 4.20 -11.79 4.10
C ALA A 277 3.10 -12.09 5.14
N THR A 278 2.72 -11.08 5.91
CA THR A 278 1.81 -11.21 7.05
C THR A 278 1.06 -9.90 7.34
N ALA A 279 0.30 -9.86 8.43
CA ALA A 279 -0.31 -8.65 9.01
C ALA A 279 -0.05 -8.64 10.53
N GLY A 280 -0.43 -7.57 11.25
CA GLY A 280 -0.23 -7.40 12.69
C GLY A 280 -0.34 -8.64 13.60
N PRO A 281 -1.39 -9.48 13.52
CA PRO A 281 -1.48 -10.71 14.32
C PRO A 281 -0.36 -11.71 14.04
N GLY A 282 -0.02 -11.90 12.77
CA GLY A 282 1.05 -12.79 12.37
C GLY A 282 2.43 -12.20 12.66
N LEU A 283 2.63 -10.89 12.48
CA LEU A 283 3.84 -10.20 12.92
C LEU A 283 4.10 -10.42 14.42
N SER A 284 3.04 -10.38 15.24
CA SER A 284 3.14 -10.66 16.68
C SER A 284 3.67 -12.06 17.01
N LEU A 285 3.32 -13.07 16.19
CA LEU A 285 3.86 -14.42 16.32
C LEU A 285 5.33 -14.50 15.86
N MET A 286 5.71 -13.74 14.85
CA MET A 286 7.06 -13.78 14.26
C MET A 286 8.14 -13.07 15.10
N ILE A 287 7.79 -12.32 16.15
CA ILE A 287 8.73 -11.51 16.93
C ILE A 287 9.91 -12.32 17.49
N GLU A 288 9.67 -13.52 18.00
CA GLU A 288 10.74 -14.37 18.53
C GLU A 288 11.78 -14.73 17.45
N ALA A 289 11.30 -15.18 16.30
CA ALA A 289 12.14 -15.59 15.17
C ALA A 289 12.85 -14.39 14.51
N LEU A 290 12.24 -13.20 14.51
CA LEU A 290 12.93 -11.97 14.11
C LEU A 290 14.11 -11.66 15.05
N GLY A 291 13.97 -11.94 16.36
CA GLY A 291 15.08 -11.87 17.32
C GLY A 291 16.22 -12.83 16.95
N LEU A 292 15.89 -14.07 16.56
CA LEU A 292 16.87 -15.04 16.03
C LEU A 292 17.56 -14.50 14.76
N SER A 293 16.82 -13.89 13.84
CA SER A 293 17.41 -13.29 12.62
C SER A 293 18.41 -12.17 12.95
N VAL A 294 18.11 -11.32 13.94
CA VAL A 294 19.05 -10.28 14.43
C VAL A 294 20.28 -10.90 15.07
N ALA A 295 20.10 -11.83 16.03
CA ALA A 295 21.20 -12.45 16.76
C ALA A 295 22.12 -13.23 15.82
N SER A 296 21.55 -14.05 14.93
CA SER A 296 22.29 -14.88 13.99
C SER A 296 22.82 -14.12 12.76
N GLU A 297 22.45 -12.84 12.60
CA GLU A 297 22.72 -12.01 11.43
C GLU A 297 22.28 -12.69 10.12
N THR A 298 21.11 -13.32 10.13
CA THR A 298 20.55 -14.01 8.96
C THR A 298 19.52 -13.10 8.29
N PRO A 299 19.77 -12.61 7.06
CA PRO A 299 18.90 -11.64 6.43
C PRO A 299 17.54 -12.22 6.06
N ILE A 300 16.48 -11.44 6.20
CA ILE A 300 15.13 -11.82 5.80
C ILE A 300 14.27 -10.57 5.58
N VAL A 301 13.31 -10.65 4.66
CA VAL A 301 12.29 -9.63 4.48
C VAL A 301 10.94 -10.11 5.01
N VAL A 302 10.28 -9.29 5.82
CA VAL A 302 8.90 -9.50 6.27
C VAL A 302 8.05 -8.35 5.72
N ILE A 303 7.09 -8.65 4.83
CA ILE A 303 6.07 -7.67 4.45
C ILE A 303 4.94 -7.76 5.47
N ASP A 304 4.75 -6.69 6.23
CA ASP A 304 3.59 -6.51 7.10
C ASP A 304 2.59 -5.60 6.39
N VAL A 305 1.46 -6.17 5.96
CA VAL A 305 0.37 -5.40 5.37
C VAL A 305 -0.62 -5.06 6.47
N MET A 306 -0.35 -3.93 7.14
CA MET A 306 -1.08 -3.47 8.33
C MET A 306 -2.59 -3.36 8.07
N ARG A 307 -3.39 -3.69 9.07
CA ARG A 307 -4.86 -3.66 9.03
C ARG A 307 -5.41 -3.24 10.38
N GLY A 308 -6.72 -2.94 10.45
CA GLY A 308 -7.37 -2.56 11.70
C GLY A 308 -7.16 -3.59 12.82
N GLY A 309 -6.55 -3.17 13.93
CA GLY A 309 -6.38 -3.94 15.16
C GLY A 309 -7.27 -3.44 16.31
N PRO A 310 -7.00 -3.83 17.57
CA PRO A 310 -6.07 -4.88 18.01
C PRO A 310 -6.63 -6.30 17.81
N SER A 311 -5.80 -7.32 18.05
CA SER A 311 -6.17 -8.74 17.87
C SER A 311 -6.67 -9.00 16.43
N THR A 312 -7.77 -9.73 16.23
CA THR A 312 -8.36 -9.91 14.89
C THR A 312 -8.70 -8.57 14.23
N GLY A 313 -9.18 -7.61 15.02
CA GLY A 313 -9.59 -6.27 14.61
C GLY A 313 -10.57 -6.25 13.44
N ILE A 314 -10.29 -5.42 12.42
CA ILE A 314 -11.09 -5.27 11.21
C ILE A 314 -10.23 -5.67 9.99
N PRO A 315 -10.16 -6.97 9.64
CA PRO A 315 -9.19 -7.48 8.66
C PRO A 315 -9.23 -6.81 7.28
N ALA A 316 -10.41 -6.36 6.86
CA ALA A 316 -10.66 -5.79 5.55
C ALA A 316 -10.47 -4.26 5.48
N LYS A 317 -9.94 -3.64 6.54
CA LYS A 317 -9.79 -2.18 6.64
C LYS A 317 -8.37 -1.78 7.01
N SER A 318 -7.95 -0.63 6.47
CA SER A 318 -6.62 -0.08 6.68
C SER A 318 -6.50 0.61 8.03
N GLU A 319 -5.38 0.38 8.71
CA GLU A 319 -4.91 1.14 9.86
C GLU A 319 -3.39 0.99 9.96
N GLN A 320 -2.69 2.04 10.37
CA GLN A 320 -1.23 2.09 10.51
C GLN A 320 -0.85 1.90 11.99
N SER A 321 -1.30 0.79 12.58
CA SER A 321 -1.22 0.53 14.03
C SER A 321 -0.09 -0.42 14.45
N ASP A 322 0.77 -0.85 13.53
CA ASP A 322 1.82 -1.84 13.81
C ASP A 322 3.22 -1.19 13.87
N ILE A 323 3.31 0.14 13.81
CA ILE A 323 4.57 0.90 13.89
C ILE A 323 5.32 0.57 15.18
N SER A 324 4.64 0.60 16.33
CA SER A 324 5.26 0.34 17.63
C SER A 324 5.83 -1.07 17.74
N ILE A 325 5.12 -2.09 17.23
CA ILE A 325 5.64 -3.47 17.26
C ILE A 325 6.79 -3.64 16.25
N ALA A 326 6.71 -2.97 15.10
CA ALA A 326 7.79 -2.99 14.12
C ALA A 326 9.08 -2.34 14.64
N VAL A 327 9.00 -1.22 15.37
CA VAL A 327 10.16 -0.44 15.87
C VAL A 327 10.56 -0.71 17.33
N ASN A 328 9.69 -1.33 18.15
CA ASN A 328 9.99 -1.67 19.55
C ASN A 328 9.54 -3.08 20.01
N GLY A 329 9.04 -3.94 19.13
CA GLY A 329 8.44 -5.23 19.52
C GLY A 329 9.42 -6.35 19.87
N LEU A 330 10.68 -6.27 19.43
CA LEU A 330 11.70 -7.29 19.68
C LEU A 330 12.19 -7.25 21.14
N HIS A 331 12.52 -8.43 21.69
CA HIS A 331 13.13 -8.54 23.01
C HIS A 331 14.65 -8.27 22.96
N GLY A 332 15.16 -7.54 23.97
CA GLY A 332 16.56 -7.11 24.02
C GLY A 332 16.89 -5.97 23.03
N ASP A 333 18.17 -5.61 22.95
CA ASP A 333 18.68 -4.61 22.01
C ASP A 333 18.84 -5.23 20.61
N ALA A 334 17.77 -5.16 19.82
CA ALA A 334 17.63 -5.85 18.54
C ALA A 334 17.49 -4.86 17.36
N PRO A 335 18.60 -4.37 16.79
CA PRO A 335 18.57 -3.46 15.65
C PRO A 335 18.04 -4.17 14.39
N ARG A 336 17.16 -3.49 13.64
CA ARG A 336 16.60 -3.98 12.37
C ARG A 336 16.24 -2.84 11.44
N ILE A 337 15.98 -3.19 10.18
CA ILE A 337 15.52 -2.26 9.15
C ILE A 337 13.99 -2.23 9.17
N VAL A 338 13.40 -1.05 9.14
CA VAL A 338 11.96 -0.86 8.97
C VAL A 338 11.75 0.18 7.88
N VAL A 339 11.08 -0.21 6.80
CA VAL A 339 10.76 0.66 5.66
C VAL A 339 9.26 0.71 5.40
N VAL A 340 8.79 1.82 4.84
CA VAL A 340 7.38 2.11 4.57
C VAL A 340 7.25 2.66 3.16
N PRO A 341 6.56 2.00 2.22
CA PRO A 341 6.31 2.58 0.90
C PRO A 341 5.33 3.76 1.00
N ASN A 342 5.45 4.77 0.14
CA ASN A 342 4.64 5.99 0.17
C ASN A 342 3.58 6.08 -0.95
N SER A 343 3.49 5.06 -1.81
CA SER A 343 2.45 4.91 -2.84
C SER A 343 2.37 3.46 -3.31
N VAL A 344 1.32 3.11 -4.06
CA VAL A 344 1.19 1.78 -4.70
C VAL A 344 2.39 1.45 -5.59
N ALA A 345 2.88 2.40 -6.39
CA ALA A 345 4.07 2.21 -7.22
C ALA A 345 5.33 2.00 -6.37
N ASP A 346 5.44 2.74 -5.26
CA ASP A 346 6.59 2.70 -4.36
C ASP A 346 6.66 1.39 -3.54
N CYS A 347 5.56 0.64 -3.40
CA CYS A 347 5.58 -0.72 -2.84
C CYS A 347 6.58 -1.63 -3.56
N LEU A 348 6.76 -1.46 -4.88
CA LEU A 348 7.74 -2.20 -5.66
C LEU A 348 9.16 -1.82 -5.26
N THR A 349 9.52 -0.54 -5.42
CA THR A 349 10.89 -0.07 -5.21
C THR A 349 11.31 -0.22 -3.75
N THR A 350 10.41 0.07 -2.81
CA THR A 350 10.68 -0.07 -1.37
C THR A 350 10.89 -1.54 -0.98
N THR A 351 10.10 -2.48 -1.51
CA THR A 351 10.33 -3.91 -1.25
C THR A 351 11.63 -4.40 -1.88
N GLN A 352 11.92 -3.98 -3.12
CA GLN A 352 13.18 -4.30 -3.80
C GLN A 352 14.38 -3.79 -2.99
N TRP A 353 14.26 -2.58 -2.45
CA TRP A 353 15.26 -1.96 -1.59
C TRP A 353 15.41 -2.69 -0.26
N ALA A 354 14.31 -3.12 0.37
CA ALA A 354 14.34 -3.91 1.60
C ALA A 354 15.11 -5.23 1.43
N VAL A 355 14.93 -5.93 0.30
CA VAL A 355 15.71 -7.14 -0.01
C VAL A 355 17.20 -6.81 -0.14
N HIS A 356 17.54 -5.75 -0.86
CA HIS A 356 18.92 -5.30 -0.99
C HIS A 356 19.55 -4.98 0.37
N LEU A 357 18.88 -4.17 1.19
CA LEU A 357 19.35 -3.76 2.51
C LEU A 357 19.48 -4.96 3.46
N ALA A 358 18.49 -5.86 3.49
CA ALA A 358 18.54 -7.05 4.32
C ALA A 358 19.78 -7.89 4.00
N GLU A 359 19.98 -8.23 2.73
CA GLU A 359 21.11 -9.05 2.27
C GLU A 359 22.47 -8.37 2.49
N LYS A 360 22.56 -7.07 2.19
CA LYS A 360 23.79 -6.29 2.32
C LYS A 360 24.22 -6.08 3.76
N LEU A 361 23.25 -5.87 4.65
CA LEU A 361 23.50 -5.57 6.06
C LEU A 361 23.30 -6.78 6.97
N GLN A 362 22.92 -7.94 6.42
CA GLN A 362 22.69 -9.18 7.16
C GLN A 362 21.75 -8.98 8.34
N SER A 363 20.59 -8.36 8.06
CA SER A 363 19.62 -7.93 9.06
C SER A 363 18.21 -8.28 8.60
N PRO A 364 17.26 -8.52 9.52
CA PRO A 364 15.85 -8.51 9.14
C PRO A 364 15.45 -7.12 8.66
N ALA A 365 14.59 -7.07 7.64
CA ALA A 365 13.94 -5.89 7.13
C ALA A 365 12.42 -6.07 7.14
N LEU A 366 11.71 -5.17 7.81
CA LEU A 366 10.26 -5.12 7.82
C LEU A 366 9.79 -4.08 6.81
N VAL A 367 8.88 -4.45 5.92
CA VAL A 367 8.20 -3.56 4.97
C VAL A 367 6.78 -3.34 5.47
N LEU A 368 6.49 -2.16 6.01
CA LEU A 368 5.16 -1.84 6.54
C LEU A 368 4.30 -1.24 5.43
N SER A 369 3.55 -2.08 4.74
CA SER A 369 2.45 -1.63 3.88
C SER A 369 1.16 -1.54 4.71
N ASP A 370 0.03 -1.21 4.09
CA ASP A 370 -1.27 -1.24 4.75
C ASP A 370 -2.35 -1.76 3.80
N GLN A 371 -3.52 -2.12 4.34
CA GLN A 371 -4.61 -2.70 3.56
C GLN A 371 -5.03 -1.80 2.40
N PHE A 372 -4.97 -0.47 2.58
CA PHE A 372 -5.30 0.48 1.52
C PHE A 372 -4.35 0.32 0.35
N PHE A 373 -3.03 0.37 0.55
CA PHE A 373 -2.08 0.12 -0.53
C PHE A 373 -2.14 -1.30 -1.06
N GLY A 374 -2.16 -2.29 -0.16
CA GLY A 374 -2.13 -3.70 -0.52
C GLY A 374 -3.22 -4.09 -1.51
N GLN A 375 -4.45 -3.60 -1.29
CA GLN A 375 -5.62 -4.07 -2.02
C GLN A 375 -6.24 -3.05 -2.99
N SER A 376 -5.74 -1.82 -3.04
CA SER A 376 -6.17 -0.82 -4.04
C SER A 376 -5.48 -1.06 -5.37
N LEU A 377 -6.26 -1.08 -6.45
CA LEU A 377 -5.75 -1.16 -7.81
C LEU A 377 -5.52 0.26 -8.33
N SER A 378 -4.32 0.54 -8.84
CA SER A 378 -3.96 1.87 -9.31
C SER A 378 -3.40 1.83 -10.73
N VAL A 379 -3.73 2.86 -11.51
CA VAL A 379 -3.05 3.16 -12.76
C VAL A 379 -1.84 4.03 -12.41
N VAL A 380 -0.65 3.46 -12.55
CA VAL A 380 0.62 4.12 -12.23
C VAL A 380 1.48 4.20 -13.47
N ASP A 381 2.35 5.20 -13.54
CA ASP A 381 3.45 5.14 -14.50
C ASP A 381 4.34 3.94 -14.17
N ARG A 382 4.88 3.26 -15.20
CA ARG A 382 5.84 2.19 -14.97
C ARG A 382 6.98 2.73 -14.10
N PRO A 383 7.23 2.15 -12.90
CA PRO A 383 8.37 2.53 -12.08
C PRO A 383 9.68 2.30 -12.84
N ASP A 384 10.62 3.22 -12.66
CA ASP A 384 11.98 3.07 -13.19
C ASP A 384 12.67 1.84 -12.62
N ASP A 385 13.64 1.33 -13.37
CA ASP A 385 14.40 0.17 -12.94
C ASP A 385 15.42 0.55 -11.85
N ALA A 386 15.10 0.22 -10.60
CA ALA A 386 16.00 0.47 -9.48
C ALA A 386 17.16 -0.55 -9.48
N PRO A 387 18.39 -0.11 -9.16
CA PRO A 387 19.60 -0.97 -9.19
C PRO A 387 19.74 -1.88 -7.95
N TYR A 388 18.68 -2.03 -7.16
CA TYR A 388 18.69 -2.81 -5.93
C TYR A 388 18.58 -4.31 -6.22
N HIS A 389 19.58 -5.07 -5.80
CA HIS A 389 19.62 -6.52 -5.90
C HIS A 389 20.23 -7.10 -4.62
N ALA A 390 19.87 -8.33 -4.28
CA ALA A 390 20.44 -9.07 -3.17
C ALA A 390 21.97 -9.12 -3.31
N GLU A 391 22.67 -8.53 -2.33
CA GLU A 391 24.12 -8.43 -2.32
C GLU A 391 24.64 -8.95 -0.98
N ARG A 392 25.02 -10.23 -0.93
CA ARG A 392 25.51 -10.86 0.29
C ARG A 392 27.03 -10.92 0.30
N LEU A 393 27.66 -10.43 1.37
CA LEU A 393 29.09 -10.61 1.56
C LEU A 393 29.40 -12.07 1.93
N ILE A 394 30.07 -12.80 1.03
CA ILE A 394 30.42 -14.21 1.20
C ILE A 394 31.92 -14.39 1.44
N ALA A 395 32.27 -15.24 2.40
CA ALA A 395 33.64 -15.66 2.66
C ALA A 395 34.15 -16.56 1.51
N PRO A 396 35.35 -16.30 0.96
CA PRO A 396 35.96 -17.19 -0.02
C PRO A 396 36.18 -18.60 0.55
N GLN A 397 36.02 -19.62 -0.29
CA GLN A 397 36.38 -20.99 0.06
C GLN A 397 37.86 -21.04 0.49
N GLY A 398 38.15 -21.79 1.56
CA GLY A 398 39.50 -21.90 2.10
C GLY A 398 39.94 -20.73 2.98
N THR A 399 39.01 -19.85 3.40
CA THR A 399 39.30 -18.83 4.43
C THR A 399 39.81 -19.52 5.71
N GLU A 400 41.08 -19.32 6.04
CA GLU A 400 41.68 -19.87 7.25
C GLU A 400 41.08 -19.22 8.50
N ASN A 401 40.85 -20.02 9.54
CA ASN A 401 40.29 -19.56 10.81
C ASN A 401 39.00 -18.73 10.66
N TYR A 402 38.09 -19.21 9.80
CA TYR A 402 36.81 -18.55 9.54
C TYR A 402 36.05 -18.20 10.83
N ARG A 403 35.54 -16.97 10.86
CA ARG A 403 34.78 -16.37 11.97
C ARG A 403 33.53 -15.73 11.40
N ARG A 404 32.38 -16.42 11.51
CA ARG A 404 31.10 -15.94 10.97
C ARG A 404 30.73 -14.56 11.48
N TYR A 405 31.07 -14.26 12.74
CA TYR A 405 30.73 -13.03 13.43
C TYR A 405 31.95 -12.15 13.67
N LYS A 406 32.91 -12.20 12.73
CA LYS A 406 34.13 -11.39 12.78
C LYS A 406 33.79 -9.90 12.97
N ILE A 407 34.47 -9.23 13.89
CA ILE A 407 34.33 -7.78 14.04
C ILE A 407 35.05 -7.09 12.88
N THR A 408 34.30 -6.35 12.09
CA THR A 408 34.79 -5.61 10.92
C THR A 408 34.54 -4.12 11.07
N GLU A 409 35.21 -3.32 10.24
CA GLU A 409 34.99 -1.87 10.22
C GLU A 409 33.55 -1.51 9.87
N SER A 410 32.94 -2.17 8.87
CA SER A 410 31.54 -1.95 8.50
C SER A 410 30.53 -2.61 9.45
N GLY A 411 30.97 -3.48 10.36
CA GLY A 411 30.09 -4.32 11.17
C GLY A 411 29.48 -5.52 10.42
N VAL A 412 29.66 -5.62 9.09
CA VAL A 412 29.20 -6.75 8.27
C VAL A 412 30.31 -7.80 8.18
N SER A 413 30.02 -9.03 8.60
CA SER A 413 30.96 -10.16 8.56
C SER A 413 30.70 -11.03 7.34
N PRO A 414 31.72 -11.55 6.63
CA PRO A 414 31.48 -12.48 5.54
C PRO A 414 30.72 -13.73 5.99
N MET A 415 29.61 -14.06 5.31
CA MET A 415 28.82 -15.28 5.55
C MET A 415 29.44 -16.46 4.82
N ALA A 416 29.13 -17.67 5.27
CA ALA A 416 29.41 -18.89 4.53
C ALA A 416 28.09 -19.55 4.15
N ILE A 417 28.07 -20.16 2.97
CA ILE A 417 26.93 -20.97 2.50
C ILE A 417 27.15 -22.41 2.96
N PRO A 418 26.15 -23.07 3.59
CA PRO A 418 26.25 -24.47 3.97
C PRO A 418 26.75 -25.35 2.83
N GLY A 419 27.68 -26.26 3.15
CA GLY A 419 28.38 -27.08 2.16
C GLY A 419 29.73 -26.52 1.68
N THR A 420 30.08 -25.26 2.01
CA THR A 420 31.40 -24.70 1.65
C THR A 420 32.52 -25.28 2.54
N PRO A 421 33.53 -25.97 1.97
CA PRO A 421 34.58 -26.61 2.76
C PRO A 421 35.38 -25.63 3.63
N GLY A 422 35.60 -26.01 4.89
CA GLY A 422 36.42 -25.24 5.84
C GLY A 422 35.71 -24.03 6.49
N LEU A 423 34.46 -23.75 6.13
CA LEU A 423 33.71 -22.57 6.60
C LEU A 423 32.51 -22.92 7.48
N ALA A 424 32.53 -24.10 8.12
CA ALA A 424 31.44 -24.53 8.98
C ALA A 424 31.25 -23.57 10.16
N TYR A 425 30.00 -23.25 10.46
CA TYR A 425 29.60 -22.43 11.61
C TYR A 425 28.18 -22.81 12.04
N THR A 426 27.80 -22.33 13.22
CA THR A 426 26.43 -22.42 13.73
C THR A 426 25.86 -21.00 13.80
N ALA A 427 24.66 -20.83 13.25
CA ALA A 427 23.84 -19.64 13.43
C ALA A 427 22.86 -19.89 14.59
N ASP A 428 23.09 -19.25 15.74
CA ASP A 428 22.33 -19.47 16.98
C ASP A 428 21.71 -18.15 17.46
N GLY A 429 20.66 -18.22 18.28
CA GLY A 429 20.08 -17.10 19.01
C GLY A 429 20.83 -16.76 20.30
N LEU A 430 21.69 -17.65 20.80
CA LEU A 430 22.57 -17.37 21.94
C LEU A 430 23.61 -16.29 21.59
N GLU A 431 23.96 -15.44 22.57
CA GLU A 431 25.10 -14.55 22.43
C GLU A 431 26.38 -15.36 22.20
N HIS A 432 27.29 -14.82 21.38
CA HIS A 432 28.41 -15.60 20.87
C HIS A 432 29.66 -14.76 20.60
N ASN A 433 30.82 -15.40 20.67
CA ASN A 433 32.06 -14.77 20.20
C ASN A 433 32.15 -14.73 18.67
N GLU A 434 33.23 -14.18 18.10
CA GLU A 434 33.40 -14.05 16.64
C GLU A 434 33.30 -15.38 15.86
N LYS A 435 33.57 -16.53 16.48
CA LYS A 435 33.46 -17.85 15.85
C LYS A 435 32.02 -18.37 15.79
N GLY A 436 31.10 -17.79 16.56
CA GLY A 436 29.74 -18.32 16.75
C GLY A 436 29.64 -19.32 17.90
N THR A 437 30.64 -19.39 18.78
CA THR A 437 30.53 -20.21 19.99
C THR A 437 29.77 -19.43 21.06
N PRO A 438 28.76 -20.03 21.73
CA PRO A 438 28.03 -19.39 22.80
C PRO A 438 28.95 -18.80 23.88
N SER A 439 28.67 -17.58 24.30
CA SER A 439 29.50 -16.84 25.26
C SER A 439 28.64 -16.00 26.21
N SER A 440 28.95 -16.08 27.50
CA SER A 440 28.41 -15.21 28.55
C SER A 440 29.39 -14.10 28.96
N GLN A 441 30.50 -13.93 28.23
CA GLN A 441 31.49 -12.91 28.52
C GLN A 441 30.94 -11.51 28.22
N ALA A 442 31.07 -10.60 29.19
CA ALA A 442 30.60 -9.23 29.04
C ALA A 442 31.25 -8.50 27.84
N THR A 443 32.49 -8.85 27.49
CA THR A 443 33.19 -8.26 26.34
C THR A 443 32.58 -8.70 25.02
N ASP A 444 32.28 -9.99 24.86
CA ASP A 444 31.67 -10.52 23.65
C ASP A 444 30.28 -9.91 23.45
N HIS A 445 29.46 -9.89 24.51
CA HIS A 445 28.13 -9.28 24.48
C HIS A 445 28.16 -7.81 24.04
N ARG A 446 28.99 -6.99 24.70
CA ARG A 446 29.09 -5.56 24.38
C ARG A 446 29.55 -5.31 22.95
N VAL A 447 30.53 -6.08 22.48
CA VAL A 447 31.12 -5.89 21.15
C VAL A 447 30.16 -6.36 20.05
N GLN A 448 29.45 -7.46 20.25
CA GLN A 448 28.51 -7.98 19.26
C GLN A 448 27.23 -7.14 19.17
N LEU A 449 26.72 -6.63 20.29
CA LEU A 449 25.63 -5.65 20.27
C LEU A 449 26.01 -4.41 19.45
N ALA A 450 27.17 -3.81 19.76
CA ALA A 450 27.66 -2.65 19.04
C ALA A 450 27.87 -2.94 17.54
N LYS A 451 28.37 -4.13 17.18
CA LYS A 451 28.55 -4.54 15.79
C LYS A 451 27.22 -4.63 15.03
N ARG A 452 26.22 -5.29 15.62
CA ARG A 452 24.89 -5.48 15.00
C ARG A 452 24.18 -4.14 14.76
N GLU A 453 24.37 -3.18 15.65
CA GLU A 453 23.85 -1.82 15.48
C GLU A 453 24.66 -1.02 14.45
N LYS A 454 26.01 -1.04 14.57
CA LYS A 454 26.95 -0.27 13.75
C LYS A 454 26.69 -0.42 12.27
N LYS A 455 26.45 -1.65 11.79
CA LYS A 455 26.21 -1.93 10.37
C LYS A 455 24.96 -1.25 9.81
N LEU A 456 23.97 -0.95 10.64
CA LEU A 456 22.78 -0.21 10.23
C LEU A 456 23.02 1.30 10.32
N VAL A 457 23.49 1.80 11.47
CA VAL A 457 23.62 3.25 11.69
C VAL A 457 24.70 3.92 10.83
N GLN A 458 25.72 3.17 10.39
CA GLN A 458 26.77 3.70 9.51
C GLN A 458 26.48 3.51 8.02
N HIS A 459 25.43 2.76 7.66
CA HIS A 459 25.10 2.56 6.26
C HIS A 459 24.56 3.86 5.65
N ASP A 460 25.03 4.19 4.45
CA ASP A 460 24.45 5.27 3.66
C ASP A 460 23.26 4.74 2.86
N TYR A 461 22.05 5.13 3.27
CA TYR A 461 20.82 4.75 2.58
C TYR A 461 20.47 5.71 1.41
N GLY A 462 21.33 6.68 1.09
CA GLY A 462 21.11 7.68 0.06
C GLY A 462 19.88 8.56 0.32
N ASP A 463 19.38 9.19 -0.74
CA ASP A 463 18.22 10.10 -0.67
C ASP A 463 16.86 9.37 -0.67
N HIS A 464 16.85 8.04 -0.81
CA HIS A 464 15.61 7.26 -0.86
C HIS A 464 14.90 7.14 0.50
N TRP A 465 15.53 7.58 1.59
CA TRP A 465 15.00 7.46 2.96
C TRP A 465 13.68 8.21 3.20
N ALA A 466 13.34 9.23 2.40
CA ALA A 466 12.07 9.95 2.46
C ALA A 466 11.76 10.67 1.15
N ASP A 467 10.49 11.01 0.93
CA ASP A 467 10.08 11.97 -0.08
C ASP A 467 10.04 13.36 0.54
N LEU A 468 10.82 14.29 -0.02
CA LEU A 468 10.90 15.67 0.41
C LEU A 468 10.32 16.58 -0.67
N GLU A 469 9.27 17.35 -0.35
CA GLU A 469 8.60 18.22 -1.32
C GLU A 469 8.29 19.59 -0.71
N GLY A 470 8.34 20.64 -1.54
CA GLY A 470 7.93 21.99 -1.16
C GLY A 470 8.92 22.74 -0.26
N GLU A 471 8.49 23.91 0.18
CA GLU A 471 9.27 24.86 0.97
C GLU A 471 8.35 25.58 1.98
N GLY A 472 8.94 26.35 2.90
CA GLY A 472 8.22 27.12 3.92
C GLY A 472 8.68 26.83 5.35
N GLU A 473 8.04 27.50 6.31
CA GLU A 473 8.32 27.36 7.75
C GLU A 473 7.40 26.35 8.45
N LEU A 474 6.43 25.78 7.73
CA LEU A 474 5.55 24.70 8.17
C LEU A 474 5.98 23.40 7.49
N ALA A 475 5.86 22.27 8.19
CA ALA A 475 6.04 20.95 7.60
C ALA A 475 4.95 19.97 8.03
N VAL A 476 4.59 19.06 7.14
CA VAL A 476 3.88 17.83 7.47
C VAL A 476 4.86 16.67 7.40
N VAL A 477 4.93 15.89 8.46
CA VAL A 477 5.68 14.63 8.53
C VAL A 477 4.69 13.47 8.52
N THR A 478 4.85 12.54 7.60
CA THR A 478 3.88 11.44 7.39
C THR A 478 4.56 10.19 6.85
N LEU A 479 3.80 9.12 6.61
CA LEU A 479 4.27 7.87 6.01
C LEU A 479 3.13 7.07 5.38
N GLY A 480 3.45 6.10 4.52
CA GLY A 480 2.47 5.11 4.07
C GLY A 480 1.33 5.70 3.25
N SER A 481 0.14 5.10 3.34
CA SER A 481 -1.07 5.55 2.63
C SER A 481 -1.55 6.96 2.96
N THR A 482 -1.09 7.55 4.06
CA THR A 482 -1.40 8.95 4.39
C THR A 482 -0.62 9.97 3.55
N THR A 483 0.40 9.55 2.80
CA THR A 483 1.20 10.43 1.92
C THR A 483 0.36 11.09 0.83
N GLY A 484 -0.48 10.31 0.12
CA GLY A 484 -1.31 10.81 -0.98
C GLY A 484 -2.27 11.94 -0.54
N PRO A 485 -3.12 11.70 0.47
CA PRO A 485 -4.01 12.72 1.03
C PRO A 485 -3.28 13.97 1.52
N VAL A 486 -2.13 13.81 2.20
CA VAL A 486 -1.32 14.94 2.68
C VAL A 486 -0.77 15.77 1.52
N ARG A 487 -0.24 15.12 0.47
CA ARG A 487 0.30 15.82 -0.70
C ARG A 487 -0.79 16.65 -1.38
N GLU A 488 -1.99 16.09 -1.54
CA GLU A 488 -3.13 16.82 -2.11
C GLU A 488 -3.57 17.98 -1.20
N ALA A 489 -3.60 17.77 0.12
CA ALA A 489 -3.92 18.82 1.09
C ALA A 489 -2.94 19.99 1.06
N ILE A 490 -1.64 19.72 0.99
CA ILE A 490 -0.59 20.74 0.84
C ILE A 490 -0.75 21.50 -0.47
N ALA A 491 -1.05 20.81 -1.58
CA ALA A 491 -1.29 21.46 -2.86
C ALA A 491 -2.48 22.43 -2.82
N ARG A 492 -3.57 22.06 -2.13
CA ARG A 492 -4.72 22.95 -1.89
C ARG A 492 -4.38 24.11 -0.97
N ALA A 493 -3.71 23.86 0.15
CA ALA A 493 -3.30 24.90 1.10
C ALA A 493 -2.37 25.94 0.45
N ARG A 494 -1.51 25.51 -0.47
CA ARG A 494 -0.66 26.40 -1.27
C ARG A 494 -1.47 27.37 -2.13
N GLN A 495 -2.61 26.94 -2.69
CA GLN A 495 -3.50 27.81 -3.47
C GLN A 495 -4.09 28.94 -2.60
N ASP A 496 -4.23 28.69 -1.29
CA ASP A 496 -4.66 29.67 -0.30
C ASP A 496 -3.50 30.42 0.37
N GLY A 497 -2.29 30.31 -0.17
CA GLY A 497 -1.11 31.03 0.29
C GLY A 497 -0.36 30.39 1.47
N VAL A 498 -0.73 29.17 1.89
CA VAL A 498 -0.05 28.45 2.98
C VAL A 498 1.07 27.55 2.43
N MET A 499 2.32 27.99 2.57
CA MET A 499 3.50 27.23 2.13
C MET A 499 3.90 26.21 3.19
N THR A 500 3.85 24.93 2.83
CA THR A 500 4.14 23.80 3.71
C THR A 500 5.03 22.79 3.01
N ARG A 501 6.05 22.29 3.72
CA ARG A 501 6.90 21.17 3.30
C ARG A 501 6.23 19.83 3.57
N LEU A 502 6.48 18.85 2.72
CA LEU A 502 6.19 17.44 2.97
C LEU A 502 7.50 16.70 3.25
N LEU A 503 7.50 15.92 4.33
CA LEU A 503 8.49 14.89 4.60
C LEU A 503 7.73 13.57 4.79
N SER A 504 7.72 12.72 3.76
CA SER A 504 7.11 11.38 3.86
C SER A 504 8.18 10.31 4.06
N VAL A 505 8.19 9.68 5.22
CA VAL A 505 9.26 8.77 5.66
C VAL A 505 9.15 7.43 4.96
N ARG A 506 10.24 7.01 4.31
CA ARG A 506 10.39 5.66 3.74
C ARG A 506 11.28 4.76 4.60
N LEU A 507 12.35 5.29 5.20
CA LEU A 507 13.18 4.57 6.16
C LEU A 507 12.80 5.01 7.57
N LEU A 508 12.08 4.14 8.29
CA LEU A 508 11.62 4.41 9.65
C LEU A 508 12.67 4.03 10.68
N ALA A 509 13.34 2.88 10.51
CA ALA A 509 14.46 2.43 11.32
C ALA A 509 15.59 1.83 10.45
N PRO A 510 16.88 2.09 10.74
CA PRO A 510 17.38 2.93 11.84
C PRO A 510 17.07 4.42 11.65
N VAL A 511 17.08 5.16 12.76
CA VAL A 511 16.79 6.60 12.79
C VAL A 511 17.88 7.42 12.11
N ARG A 512 17.51 8.59 11.58
CA ARG A 512 18.40 9.45 10.77
C ARG A 512 18.41 10.90 11.25
N PRO A 513 18.91 11.19 12.46
CA PRO A 513 18.76 12.50 13.09
C PRO A 513 19.35 13.64 12.26
N GLU A 514 20.52 13.45 11.66
CA GLU A 514 21.13 14.47 10.79
C GLU A 514 20.31 14.73 9.52
N HIS A 515 19.67 13.70 8.96
CA HIS A 515 18.89 13.85 7.72
C HIS A 515 17.55 14.53 8.01
N PHE A 516 16.91 14.17 9.12
CA PHE A 516 15.73 14.87 9.63
C PHE A 516 16.03 16.34 9.94
N ALA A 517 17.13 16.62 10.66
CA ALA A 517 17.53 17.99 10.98
C ALA A 517 17.77 18.84 9.72
N ARG A 518 18.45 18.28 8.70
CA ARG A 518 18.64 18.96 7.42
C ARG A 518 17.33 19.18 6.66
N ALA A 519 16.46 18.16 6.58
CA ALA A 519 15.19 18.25 5.86
C ALA A 519 14.22 19.28 6.48
N LEU A 520 14.29 19.45 7.79
CA LEU A 520 13.42 20.34 8.57
C LEU A 520 14.12 21.64 8.99
N ASP A 521 15.28 21.97 8.42
CA ASP A 521 15.98 23.20 8.75
C ASP A 521 15.11 24.44 8.45
N GLY A 522 15.03 25.36 9.42
CA GLY A 522 14.16 26.53 9.37
C GLY A 522 12.65 26.27 9.53
N VAL A 523 12.22 25.01 9.72
CA VAL A 523 10.82 24.71 10.04
C VAL A 523 10.53 25.11 11.49
N LYS A 524 9.46 25.87 11.71
CA LYS A 524 9.04 26.33 13.04
C LYS A 524 7.99 25.43 13.66
N ARG A 525 7.17 24.79 12.83
CA ARG A 525 6.07 23.94 13.27
C ARG A 525 5.94 22.72 12.38
N ILE A 526 5.70 21.57 12.99
CA ILE A 526 5.57 20.27 12.32
C ILE A 526 4.23 19.63 12.72
N LEU A 527 3.46 19.19 11.72
CA LEU A 527 2.25 18.40 11.89
C LEU A 527 2.55 16.95 11.50
N VAL A 528 2.40 16.02 12.44
CA VAL A 528 2.51 14.59 12.15
C VAL A 528 1.14 14.07 11.77
N VAL A 529 1.01 13.51 10.55
CA VAL A 529 -0.22 12.90 10.06
C VAL A 529 -0.05 11.40 10.00
N GLU A 530 -0.92 10.66 10.69
CA GLU A 530 -0.86 9.20 10.80
C GLU A 530 -2.25 8.57 11.00
N GLN A 531 -2.43 7.34 10.51
CA GLN A 531 -3.71 6.63 10.60
C GLN A 531 -3.74 5.59 11.74
N ASN A 532 -3.70 6.04 12.99
CA ASN A 532 -3.94 5.19 14.17
C ASN A 532 -4.42 6.04 15.37
N HIS A 533 -5.08 5.42 16.35
CA HIS A 533 -5.59 6.13 17.52
C HIS A 533 -4.48 6.64 18.47
N SER A 534 -3.43 5.82 18.65
CA SER A 534 -2.45 6.00 19.74
C SER A 534 -1.30 6.96 19.43
N ARG A 535 -1.23 7.48 18.21
CA ARG A 535 -0.19 8.38 17.71
C ARG A 535 1.20 7.71 17.71
N GLN A 536 1.28 6.48 17.21
CA GLN A 536 2.49 5.67 17.28
C GLN A 536 3.68 6.34 16.61
N PHE A 537 3.48 6.91 15.42
CA PHE A 537 4.51 7.58 14.66
C PHE A 537 4.96 8.87 15.35
N TYR A 538 4.02 9.71 15.78
CA TYR A 538 4.35 10.92 16.54
C TYR A 538 5.14 10.60 17.82
N ARG A 539 4.75 9.56 18.56
CA ARG A 539 5.45 9.14 19.79
C ARG A 539 6.85 8.63 19.48
N TYR A 540 7.01 7.85 18.42
CA TYR A 540 8.31 7.38 17.95
C TYR A 540 9.20 8.56 17.55
N LEU A 541 8.71 9.49 16.73
CA LEU A 541 9.48 10.69 16.36
C LEU A 541 9.97 11.47 17.59
N ARG A 542 9.14 11.56 18.65
CA ARG A 542 9.52 12.23 19.90
C ARG A 542 10.52 11.46 20.77
N SER A 543 10.64 10.13 20.62
CA SER A 543 11.68 9.37 21.32
C SER A 543 13.02 9.49 20.62
N GLU A 544 13.03 9.66 19.30
CA GLU A 544 14.24 9.55 18.47
C GLU A 544 14.84 10.89 18.05
N TYR A 545 14.06 11.97 18.02
CA TYR A 545 14.49 13.24 17.43
C TYR A 545 14.19 14.44 18.34
N ASP A 546 15.15 15.36 18.38
CA ASP A 546 14.94 16.73 18.87
C ASP A 546 14.75 17.66 17.67
N PHE A 547 13.51 18.08 17.43
CA PHE A 547 13.14 18.83 16.24
C PHE A 547 13.46 20.33 16.31
N GLY A 548 13.73 20.89 17.51
CA GLY A 548 13.83 22.35 17.69
C GLY A 548 12.59 23.15 17.24
N ALA A 549 11.47 22.46 16.94
CA ALA A 549 10.25 22.99 16.38
C ALA A 549 9.02 22.46 17.14
N SER A 550 7.90 23.19 17.07
CA SER A 550 6.66 22.73 17.71
C SER A 550 6.07 21.55 16.94
N LEU A 551 6.01 20.38 17.58
CA LEU A 551 5.45 19.16 17.00
C LEU A 551 4.02 18.92 17.49
N THR A 552 3.07 18.84 16.58
CA THR A 552 1.66 18.46 16.82
C THR A 552 1.28 17.23 16.02
N SER A 553 0.17 16.57 16.36
CA SER A 553 -0.28 15.34 15.70
C SER A 553 -1.74 15.46 15.27
N PHE A 554 -2.01 15.10 14.02
CA PHE A 554 -3.32 14.78 13.49
C PHE A 554 -3.36 13.26 13.28
N ALA A 555 -4.00 12.57 14.21
CA ALA A 555 -4.09 11.12 14.21
C ALA A 555 -5.54 10.68 14.19
N HIS A 556 -5.88 9.83 13.22
CA HIS A 556 -7.23 9.30 13.05
C HIS A 556 -7.16 7.77 12.93
N PRO A 557 -7.90 6.99 13.74
CA PRO A 557 -7.95 5.55 13.55
C PRO A 557 -8.66 5.18 12.24
N GLY A 558 -8.49 3.94 11.79
CA GLY A 558 -9.36 3.37 10.77
C GLY A 558 -10.80 3.25 11.27
N PRO A 559 -11.74 2.76 10.44
CA PRO A 559 -11.50 2.10 9.16
C PRO A 559 -11.46 3.03 7.93
N LEU A 560 -11.73 4.32 8.11
CA LEU A 560 -11.74 5.28 7.01
C LEU A 560 -10.33 5.78 6.71
N PRO A 561 -9.95 5.89 5.42
CA PRO A 561 -8.72 6.58 5.06
C PRO A 561 -8.85 8.08 5.36
N ILE A 562 -7.75 8.70 5.82
CA ILE A 562 -7.67 10.15 5.96
C ILE A 562 -7.89 10.81 4.60
N ARG A 563 -8.81 11.79 4.53
CA ARG A 563 -9.12 12.52 3.30
C ARG A 563 -8.31 13.81 3.18
N PRO A 564 -8.02 14.27 1.95
CA PRO A 564 -7.29 15.52 1.71
C PRO A 564 -7.88 16.74 2.44
N ASP A 565 -9.20 16.89 2.44
CA ASP A 565 -9.88 18.03 3.06
C ASP A 565 -9.71 18.09 4.59
N GLU A 566 -9.62 16.95 5.28
CA GLU A 566 -9.39 16.90 6.72
C GLU A 566 -8.02 17.50 7.08
N VAL A 567 -6.97 17.07 6.35
CA VAL A 567 -5.62 17.59 6.52
C VAL A 567 -5.54 19.05 6.07
N TYR A 568 -6.19 19.40 4.97
CA TYR A 568 -6.20 20.77 4.44
C TYR A 568 -6.79 21.76 5.46
N ARG A 569 -7.95 21.45 6.07
CA ARG A 569 -8.55 22.31 7.11
C ARG A 569 -7.61 22.47 8.30
N GLN A 570 -6.98 21.37 8.72
CA GLN A 570 -5.99 21.40 9.79
C GLN A 570 -4.82 22.33 9.46
N LEU A 571 -4.32 22.32 8.22
CA LEU A 571 -3.25 23.21 7.77
C LEU A 571 -3.68 24.68 7.73
N ILE A 572 -4.88 24.99 7.23
CA ILE A 572 -5.40 26.35 7.19
C ILE A 572 -5.58 26.92 8.59
N GLU A 573 -6.21 26.18 9.50
CA GLU A 573 -6.38 26.60 10.90
C GLU A 573 -5.03 26.78 11.59
N TRP A 574 -4.12 25.82 11.38
CA TRP A 574 -2.80 25.84 11.99
C TRP A 574 -1.90 26.96 11.47
N SER A 575 -2.07 27.39 10.22
CA SER A 575 -1.32 28.52 9.65
C SER A 575 -1.72 29.87 10.25
N ARG A 576 -2.94 29.99 10.79
CA ARG A 576 -3.51 31.22 11.36
C ARG A 576 -3.26 31.38 12.87
N ALA A 577 -3.00 30.27 13.56
CA ALA A 577 -2.53 30.24 14.94
C ALA A 577 -1.04 30.65 15.01
#